data_AF-A0A849G9Y2-F1
#
_entry.id   AF-A0A849G9Y2-F1
#
_cell.length_a   1.000
_cell.length_b   1.000
_cell.length_c   1.000
_cell.angle_alpha   90.00
_cell.angle_beta   90.00
_cell.angle_gamma   90.00
#
_symmetry.space_group_name_H-M   'P 1'
#
loop_
_entity.id
_entity.type
_entity.pdbx_description
1 polymer ?
#
loop_
_entity_poly.entity_id
_entity_poly.type
_entity_poly.pdbx_seq_one_letter_code
_entity_poly.pdbx_strand_id
1 'polypeptide(L)'
;MIDLKRTLDLIKGGMFDPEQTWRSYLPEAEDWQKTAFLLTGPLIILSAVVAYIFGFVGSDISLFGGFRPTIVSTLMTLVTSAIAAVVIAFIVSALAGAFGGKNSFALGLAATTFAFIPGYLGQAVTWLPWIGGLLALGLFIYSLVLLWKVIPVYLAVPDGKRVGHYILSLVVTIAAMIVLSITVNRMMGPSMGGPSFERLSERSMSMSERSVPGAPARTGMVSGLARQGELMQAAEEDTFDPPSNGRLSNGQVREFIRVMQRTEELQQDKMARLKELSEKAESDEEISLSDFGSMMSGMTEMAGLQTSEIEIVKSAGGNWAEHQWVRESLRTAWLQKDINDTVKHNFALYQQYEEELAKYIAR
;
A
#
# COMPACT_ATOMS: atom_id res chain seq x y z
N MET A 1 -7.01 28.69 28.57
CA MET A 1 -5.55 28.55 28.81
C MET A 1 -5.23 27.07 28.72
N ILE A 2 -4.21 26.66 27.96
CA ILE A 2 -3.84 25.24 27.83
C ILE A 2 -3.27 24.77 29.17
N ASP A 3 -3.94 23.81 29.82
CA ASP A 3 -3.46 23.20 31.06
C ASP A 3 -2.54 22.01 30.74
N LEU A 4 -1.27 22.33 30.48
CA LEU A 4 -0.26 21.34 30.06
C LEU A 4 -0.09 20.21 31.06
N LYS A 5 -0.18 20.49 32.37
CA LYS A 5 -0.04 19.48 33.41
C LYS A 5 -1.17 18.46 33.28
N ARG A 6 -2.40 18.95 33.20
CA ARG A 6 -3.58 18.11 33.03
C ARG A 6 -3.56 17.31 31.73
N THR A 7 -3.14 17.93 30.63
CA THR A 7 -2.96 17.24 29.34
C THR A 7 -1.98 16.07 29.47
N LEU A 8 -0.81 16.30 30.08
CA LEU A 8 0.22 15.26 30.24
C LEU A 8 -0.27 14.13 31.17
N ASP A 9 -0.99 14.47 32.24
CA ASP A 9 -1.59 13.49 33.15
C ASP A 9 -2.61 12.61 32.41
N LEU A 10 -3.44 13.19 31.54
CA LEU A 10 -4.39 12.45 30.70
C LEU A 10 -3.71 11.59 29.63
N ILE A 11 -2.62 12.06 29.03
CA ILE A 11 -1.84 11.27 28.05
C ILE A 11 -1.19 10.07 28.75
N LYS A 12 -0.52 10.31 29.88
CA LYS A 12 0.13 9.26 30.68
C LYS A 12 -0.88 8.26 31.20
N GLY A 13 -1.98 8.74 31.78
CA GLY A 13 -3.08 7.92 32.25
C GLY A 13 -3.70 7.12 31.12
N GLY A 14 -4.02 7.73 29.97
CA GLY A 14 -4.57 7.04 28.82
C GLY A 14 -3.65 5.96 28.25
N MET A 15 -2.33 6.09 28.43
CA MET A 15 -1.35 5.11 27.97
C MET A 15 -1.15 3.94 28.94
N PHE A 16 -1.04 4.20 30.25
CA PHE A 16 -0.63 3.20 31.25
C PHE A 16 -1.76 2.74 32.17
N ASP A 17 -2.78 3.57 32.35
CA ASP A 17 -3.97 3.29 33.16
C ASP A 17 -5.25 3.75 32.42
N PRO A 18 -5.53 3.13 31.26
CA PRO A 18 -6.51 3.63 30.31
C PRO A 18 -7.91 3.70 30.91
N GLU A 19 -8.41 2.61 31.51
CA GLU A 19 -9.80 2.52 31.94
C GLU A 19 -10.15 3.50 33.07
N GLN A 20 -9.26 3.66 34.05
CA GLN A 20 -9.44 4.64 35.12
C GLN A 20 -9.45 6.07 34.57
N THR A 21 -8.53 6.38 33.65
CA THR A 21 -8.44 7.71 33.02
C THR A 21 -9.66 8.04 32.17
N TRP A 22 -10.14 7.06 31.41
CA TRP A 22 -11.33 7.20 30.58
C TRP A 22 -12.57 7.49 31.42
N ARG A 23 -12.76 6.75 32.52
CA ARG A 23 -13.90 6.91 33.42
C ARG A 23 -13.85 8.22 34.20
N SER A 24 -12.66 8.67 34.62
CA SER A 24 -12.52 9.96 35.30
C SER A 24 -12.79 11.14 34.38
N TYR A 25 -12.46 11.02 33.09
CA TYR A 25 -12.70 12.06 32.09
C TYR A 25 -14.12 12.05 31.48
N LEU A 26 -14.83 10.91 31.56
CA LEU A 26 -16.14 10.71 30.91
C LEU A 26 -17.18 11.83 31.20
N PRO A 27 -17.32 12.36 32.44
CA PRO A 27 -18.26 13.45 32.72
C PRO A 27 -17.96 14.75 31.95
N GLU A 28 -16.72 14.95 31.52
CA GLU A 28 -16.26 16.13 30.80
C GLU A 28 -16.25 15.93 29.29
N ALA A 29 -16.41 14.69 28.83
CA ALA A 29 -16.31 14.29 27.43
C ALA A 29 -17.50 14.68 26.56
N GLU A 30 -18.61 15.12 27.17
CA GLU A 30 -19.77 15.63 26.43
C GLU A 30 -19.49 16.98 25.75
N ASP A 31 -18.44 17.69 26.18
CA ASP A 31 -17.94 18.88 25.52
C ASP A 31 -16.78 18.54 24.58
N TRP A 32 -17.08 18.56 23.27
CA TRP A 32 -16.09 18.28 22.23
C TRP A 32 -14.99 19.35 22.17
N GLN A 33 -15.30 20.62 22.48
CA GLN A 33 -14.31 21.70 22.45
C GLN A 33 -13.30 21.50 23.57
N LYS A 34 -13.79 21.11 24.75
CA LYS A 34 -12.92 20.76 25.87
C LYS A 34 -11.97 19.63 25.52
N THR A 35 -12.48 18.55 24.92
CA THR A 35 -11.65 17.42 24.45
C THR A 35 -10.66 17.83 23.36
N ALA A 36 -11.09 18.68 22.44
CA ALA A 36 -10.25 19.18 21.34
C ALA A 36 -9.09 20.04 21.87
N PHE A 37 -9.37 21.03 22.72
CA PHE A 37 -8.36 21.97 23.21
C PHE A 37 -7.51 21.45 24.38
N LEU A 38 -8.07 20.57 25.24
CA LEU A 38 -7.34 20.02 26.39
C LEU A 38 -6.46 18.83 26.00
N LEU A 39 -6.89 18.00 25.06
CA LEU A 39 -6.22 16.73 24.76
C LEU A 39 -5.84 16.59 23.29
N THR A 40 -6.80 16.61 22.37
CA THR A 40 -6.58 16.23 20.97
C THR A 40 -5.58 17.17 20.25
N GLY A 41 -5.79 18.47 20.34
CA GLY A 41 -4.93 19.49 19.73
C GLY A 41 -3.51 19.47 20.32
N PRO A 42 -3.33 19.57 21.64
CA PRO A 42 -2.02 19.42 22.27
C PRO A 42 -1.30 18.11 21.93
N LEU A 43 -2.01 16.99 21.84
CA LEU A 43 -1.46 15.68 21.47
C LEU A 43 -0.96 15.67 20.01
N ILE A 44 -1.75 16.21 19.07
CA ILE A 44 -1.35 16.35 17.66
C ILE A 44 -0.09 17.23 17.56
N ILE A 45 -0.08 18.38 18.24
CA ILE A 45 1.07 19.29 18.26
C ILE A 45 2.30 18.61 18.84
N LEU A 46 2.16 17.94 19.98
CA LEU A 46 3.26 17.21 20.63
C LEU A 46 3.82 16.14 19.70
N SER A 47 2.97 15.33 19.09
CA SER A 47 3.40 14.27 18.17
C SER A 47 4.17 14.82 16.97
N ALA A 48 3.69 15.91 16.37
CA ALA A 48 4.35 16.55 15.24
C ALA A 48 5.69 17.19 15.63
N VAL A 49 5.79 17.83 16.81
CA VAL A 49 7.04 18.42 17.30
C VAL A 49 8.07 17.33 17.59
N VAL A 50 7.69 16.23 18.24
CA VAL A 50 8.62 15.12 18.51
C VAL A 50 9.07 14.46 17.20
N ALA A 51 8.14 14.19 16.28
CA ALA A 51 8.46 13.67 14.95
C ALA A 51 9.42 14.60 14.19
N TYR A 52 9.18 15.92 14.25
CA TYR A 52 10.04 16.93 13.65
C TYR A 52 11.47 16.83 14.19
N ILE A 53 11.63 16.78 15.52
CA ILE A 53 12.94 16.68 16.19
C ILE A 53 13.66 15.38 15.81
N PHE A 54 12.99 14.22 15.89
CA PHE A 54 13.62 12.93 15.54
C PHE A 54 13.91 12.79 14.05
N GLY A 55 13.18 13.51 13.19
CA GLY A 55 13.51 13.64 11.77
C GLY A 55 14.92 14.18 11.49
N PHE A 56 15.51 14.97 12.41
CA PHE A 56 16.89 15.44 12.29
C PHE A 56 17.93 14.41 12.74
N VAL A 57 17.55 13.48 13.62
CA VAL A 57 18.47 12.47 14.18
C VAL A 57 18.71 11.32 13.19
N GLY A 58 17.71 10.99 12.37
CA GLY A 58 17.79 9.91 11.38
C GLY A 58 18.30 10.32 9.99
N SER A 59 18.67 11.59 9.76
CA SER A 59 18.81 12.13 8.40
C SER A 59 20.01 11.65 7.59
N ASP A 60 21.03 11.08 8.25
CA ASP A 60 22.28 10.69 7.59
C ASP A 60 22.41 9.16 7.38
N ILE A 61 21.55 8.36 8.03
CA ILE A 61 21.63 6.88 8.05
C ILE A 61 20.31 6.21 7.59
N SER A 62 19.28 6.99 7.21
CA SER A 62 18.02 6.39 6.75
C SER A 62 18.20 5.73 5.37
N LEU A 63 18.09 4.39 5.34
CA LEU A 63 17.98 3.54 4.14
C LEU A 63 16.89 4.01 3.15
N PHE A 64 15.97 4.88 3.58
CA PHE A 64 14.82 5.38 2.80
C PHE A 64 15.03 6.78 2.21
N GLY A 65 16.27 7.30 2.29
CA GLY A 65 16.65 8.61 1.78
C GLY A 65 16.14 9.75 2.68
N GLY A 66 16.98 10.76 2.90
CA GLY A 66 16.67 11.89 3.79
C GLY A 66 15.33 12.55 3.44
N PHE A 67 14.31 12.34 4.28
CA PHE A 67 13.14 13.19 4.37
C PHE A 67 13.38 14.11 5.56
N ARG A 68 13.65 15.38 5.30
CA ARG A 68 13.75 16.39 6.34
C ARG A 68 12.39 17.09 6.45
N PRO A 69 11.70 16.98 7.59
CA PRO A 69 10.44 17.68 7.74
C PRO A 69 10.70 19.19 7.61
N THR A 70 9.98 19.83 6.70
CA THR A 70 9.98 21.29 6.53
C THR A 70 8.88 21.90 7.39
N ILE A 71 8.98 23.20 7.70
CA ILE A 71 7.93 23.94 8.40
C ILE A 71 6.58 23.80 7.69
N VAL A 72 6.58 23.89 6.34
CA VAL A 72 5.37 23.74 5.52
C VAL A 72 4.78 22.33 5.64
N SER A 73 5.60 21.28 5.50
CA SER A 73 5.13 19.89 5.62
C SER A 73 4.63 19.55 7.03
N THR A 74 5.23 20.15 8.06
CA THR A 74 4.82 19.96 9.46
C THR A 74 3.48 20.64 9.71
N LEU A 75 3.30 21.87 9.22
CA LEU A 75 2.02 22.59 9.32
C LEU A 75 0.90 21.84 8.60
N MET A 76 1.16 21.32 7.40
CA MET A 76 0.19 20.52 6.66
C MET A 76 -0.14 19.20 7.37
N THR A 77 0.85 18.58 8.01
CA THR A 77 0.63 17.38 8.84
C THR A 77 -0.27 17.70 10.03
N LEU A 78 -0.07 18.83 10.70
CA LEU A 78 -0.93 19.29 11.80
C LEU A 78 -2.38 19.48 11.35
N VAL A 79 -2.58 20.19 10.23
CA VAL A 79 -3.93 20.43 9.66
C VAL A 79 -4.59 19.11 9.26
N THR A 80 -3.87 18.26 8.52
CA THR A 80 -4.40 16.96 8.07
C THR A 80 -4.73 16.04 9.24
N SER A 81 -3.90 16.02 10.28
CA SER A 81 -4.16 15.22 11.49
C SER A 81 -5.38 15.72 12.26
N ALA A 82 -5.58 17.04 12.32
CA ALA A 82 -6.78 17.62 12.92
C ALA A 82 -8.05 17.25 12.13
N ILE A 83 -8.01 17.32 10.80
CA ILE A 83 -9.11 16.90 9.92
C ILE A 83 -9.39 15.41 10.11
N ALA A 84 -8.35 14.57 10.11
CA ALA A 84 -8.47 13.14 10.31
C ALA A 84 -9.13 12.81 11.66
N ALA A 85 -8.72 13.46 12.74
CA ALA A 85 -9.33 13.27 14.06
C ALA A 85 -10.84 13.56 14.05
N VAL A 86 -11.27 14.65 13.40
CA VAL A 86 -12.68 15.01 13.26
C VAL A 86 -13.44 13.97 12.43
N VAL A 87 -12.90 13.58 11.27
CA VAL A 87 -13.52 12.60 10.38
C VAL A 87 -13.69 11.24 11.07
N ILE A 88 -12.65 10.76 11.75
CA ILE A 88 -12.68 9.46 12.44
C ILE A 88 -13.67 9.50 13.61
N ALA A 89 -13.65 10.55 14.42
CA ALA A 89 -14.60 10.75 15.51
C ALA A 89 -16.06 10.73 15.02
N PHE A 90 -16.32 11.39 13.89
CA PHE A 90 -17.63 11.41 13.25
C PHE A 90 -18.06 10.01 12.78
N ILE A 91 -17.19 9.29 12.05
CA ILE A 91 -17.49 7.93 11.56
C ILE A 91 -17.81 7.00 12.72
N VAL A 92 -16.95 6.96 13.74
CA VAL A 92 -17.09 6.06 14.88
C VAL A 92 -18.36 6.38 15.68
N SER A 93 -18.68 7.66 15.88
CA SER A 93 -19.92 8.10 16.55
C SER A 93 -21.18 7.78 15.75
N ALA A 94 -21.18 8.09 14.44
CA ALA A 94 -22.34 7.87 13.58
C ALA A 94 -22.68 6.38 13.49
N LEU A 95 -21.65 5.53 13.35
CA LEU A 95 -21.81 4.09 13.38
C LEU A 95 -22.25 3.60 14.75
N ALA A 96 -21.79 4.20 15.86
CA ALA A 96 -22.28 3.81 17.18
C ALA A 96 -23.80 3.98 17.29
N GLY A 97 -24.34 5.09 16.77
CA GLY A 97 -25.79 5.30 16.65
C GLY A 97 -26.51 4.19 15.87
N ALA A 98 -25.98 3.81 14.71
CA ALA A 98 -26.55 2.73 13.88
C ALA A 98 -26.55 1.36 14.60
N PHE A 99 -25.59 1.13 15.50
CA PHE A 99 -25.47 -0.11 16.27
C PHE A 99 -26.12 -0.03 17.67
N GLY A 100 -26.93 1.00 17.94
CA GLY A 100 -27.69 1.13 19.18
C GLY A 100 -26.92 1.70 20.37
N GLY A 101 -25.75 2.32 20.12
CA GLY A 101 -25.01 3.13 21.08
C GLY A 101 -25.38 4.62 20.97
N LYS A 102 -24.64 5.46 21.70
CA LYS A 102 -24.74 6.92 21.69
C LYS A 102 -24.11 7.48 20.42
N ASN A 103 -24.90 8.21 19.63
CA ASN A 103 -24.38 9.04 18.54
C ASN A 103 -24.09 10.45 19.07
N SER A 104 -22.89 10.65 19.60
CA SER A 104 -22.41 11.96 20.04
C SER A 104 -20.98 12.17 19.55
N PHE A 105 -20.80 13.19 18.71
CA PHE A 105 -19.49 13.57 18.19
C PHE A 105 -18.49 13.85 19.33
N ALA A 106 -18.94 14.47 20.43
CA ALA A 106 -18.08 14.76 21.58
C ALA A 106 -17.53 13.47 22.22
N LEU A 107 -18.41 12.48 22.44
CA LEU A 107 -18.03 11.19 22.99
C LEU A 107 -17.17 10.39 21.99
N GLY A 108 -17.48 10.47 20.70
CA GLY A 108 -16.69 9.87 19.62
C GLY A 108 -15.27 10.43 19.56
N LEU A 109 -15.13 11.76 19.63
CA LEU A 109 -13.84 12.45 19.63
C LEU A 109 -13.01 12.02 20.84
N ALA A 110 -13.57 12.07 22.05
CA ALA A 110 -12.86 11.65 23.25
C ALA A 110 -12.45 10.17 23.19
N ALA A 111 -13.34 9.28 22.75
CA ALA A 111 -13.04 7.86 22.57
C ALA A 111 -11.86 7.65 21.60
N THR A 112 -11.93 8.26 20.41
CA THR A 112 -10.88 8.12 19.40
C THR A 112 -9.57 8.74 19.83
N THR A 113 -9.59 9.91 20.49
CA THR A 113 -8.38 10.58 20.97
C THR A 113 -7.68 9.72 22.01
N PHE A 114 -8.40 9.17 22.99
CA PHE A 114 -7.80 8.28 23.98
C PHE A 114 -7.27 6.98 23.37
N ALA A 115 -8.01 6.39 22.43
CA ALA A 115 -7.57 5.19 21.73
C ALA A 115 -6.29 5.41 20.92
N PHE A 116 -6.14 6.58 20.30
CA PHE A 116 -5.02 6.88 19.42
C PHE A 116 -3.83 7.54 20.12
N ILE A 117 -3.84 7.73 21.45
CA ILE A 117 -2.66 8.20 22.20
C ILE A 117 -1.40 7.38 21.82
N PRO A 118 -1.41 6.03 21.86
CA PRO A 118 -0.26 5.24 21.41
C PRO A 118 0.10 5.51 19.95
N GLY A 119 -0.85 5.58 19.03
CA GLY A 119 -0.62 5.86 17.61
C GLY A 119 0.07 7.21 17.36
N TYR A 120 -0.30 8.27 18.08
CA TYR A 120 0.38 9.56 18.02
C TYR A 120 1.83 9.47 18.52
N LEU A 121 2.09 8.68 19.57
CA LEU A 121 3.45 8.40 20.03
C LEU A 121 4.22 7.52 19.03
N GLY A 122 3.54 6.58 18.37
CA GLY A 122 4.09 5.72 17.33
C GLY A 122 4.63 6.54 16.17
N GLN A 123 3.79 7.43 15.63
CA GLN A 123 4.18 8.42 14.62
C GLN A 123 5.42 9.22 15.02
N ALA A 124 5.49 9.65 16.29
CA ALA A 124 6.61 10.40 16.79
C ALA A 124 7.92 9.60 16.78
N VAL A 125 7.88 8.32 17.21
CA VAL A 125 9.08 7.47 17.34
C VAL A 125 9.47 6.73 16.06
N THR A 126 8.64 6.74 15.01
CA THR A 126 8.92 6.07 13.72
C THR A 126 10.27 6.46 13.13
N TRP A 127 10.74 7.68 13.38
CA TRP A 127 12.00 8.22 12.86
C TRP A 127 13.26 7.70 13.55
N LEU A 128 13.11 6.92 14.64
CA LEU A 128 14.26 6.28 15.29
C LEU A 128 14.86 5.19 14.38
N PRO A 129 16.17 5.23 14.10
CA PRO A 129 16.83 4.21 13.30
C PRO A 129 16.62 2.81 13.89
N TRP A 130 16.45 1.81 13.03
CA TRP A 130 16.33 0.36 13.34
C TRP A 130 15.06 -0.05 14.10
N ILE A 131 14.69 0.66 15.17
CA ILE A 131 13.61 0.29 16.08
C ILE A 131 12.33 1.10 15.88
N GLY A 132 12.38 2.27 15.25
CA GLY A 132 11.26 3.20 15.17
C GLY A 132 10.03 2.59 14.52
N GLY A 133 10.20 1.87 13.40
CA GLY A 133 9.10 1.18 12.73
C GLY A 133 8.47 0.06 13.56
N LEU A 134 9.28 -0.75 14.26
CA LEU A 134 8.77 -1.81 15.14
C LEU A 134 8.02 -1.24 16.34
N LEU A 135 8.54 -0.16 16.95
CA LEU A 135 7.86 0.55 18.04
C LEU A 135 6.54 1.16 17.56
N ALA A 136 6.54 1.80 16.40
CA ALA A 136 5.34 2.38 15.80
C ALA A 136 4.27 1.32 15.51
N LEU A 137 4.67 0.15 15.00
CA LEU A 137 3.76 -0.98 14.79
C LEU A 137 3.17 -1.50 16.10
N GLY A 138 3.99 -1.68 17.13
CA GLY A 138 3.51 -2.10 18.46
C GLY A 138 2.52 -1.10 19.06
N LEU A 139 2.81 0.19 18.94
CA LEU A 139 1.92 1.26 19.40
C LEU A 139 0.64 1.35 18.56
N PHE A 140 0.71 1.09 17.26
CA PHE A 140 -0.47 1.01 16.40
C PHE A 140 -1.40 -0.14 16.83
N ILE A 141 -0.86 -1.34 17.05
CA ILE A 141 -1.63 -2.49 17.55
C ILE A 141 -2.24 -2.16 18.91
N TYR A 142 -1.47 -1.51 19.80
CA TYR A 142 -1.99 -1.10 21.10
C TYR A 142 -3.15 -0.10 20.96
N SER A 143 -3.07 0.85 20.04
CA SER A 143 -4.17 1.76 19.72
C SER A 143 -5.44 1.05 19.26
N LEU A 144 -5.32 -0.01 18.46
CA LEU A 144 -6.48 -0.83 18.06
C LEU A 144 -7.14 -1.53 19.26
N VAL A 145 -6.32 -2.03 20.20
CA VAL A 145 -6.80 -2.64 21.44
C VAL A 145 -7.50 -1.62 22.34
N LEU A 146 -6.94 -0.41 22.47
CA LEU A 146 -7.57 0.67 23.24
C LEU A 146 -8.88 1.12 22.58
N LEU A 147 -8.91 1.23 21.25
CA LEU A 147 -10.13 1.56 20.52
C LEU A 147 -11.24 0.55 20.81
N TRP A 148 -10.92 -0.74 20.76
CA TRP A 148 -11.86 -1.79 21.12
C TRP A 148 -12.42 -1.57 22.53
N LYS A 149 -11.55 -1.30 23.51
CA LYS A 149 -11.91 -1.15 24.94
C LYS A 149 -12.70 0.13 25.24
N VAL A 150 -12.41 1.26 24.59
CA VAL A 150 -13.02 2.57 24.91
C VAL A 150 -14.43 2.73 24.31
N ILE A 151 -14.73 2.07 23.18
CA ILE A 151 -16.04 2.13 22.51
C ILE A 151 -17.22 1.88 23.46
N PRO A 152 -17.31 0.76 24.20
CA PRO A 152 -18.44 0.53 25.10
C PRO A 152 -18.50 1.54 26.27
N VAL A 153 -17.36 2.13 26.66
CA VAL A 153 -17.31 3.09 27.78
C VAL A 153 -17.92 4.44 27.38
N TYR A 154 -17.56 4.96 26.20
CA TYR A 154 -17.96 6.29 25.75
C TYR A 154 -19.22 6.27 24.89
N LEU A 155 -19.31 5.31 23.97
CA LEU A 155 -20.37 5.24 22.99
C LEU A 155 -21.46 4.25 23.39
N ALA A 156 -21.33 3.55 24.52
CA ALA A 156 -22.34 2.63 25.06
C ALA A 156 -22.88 1.63 24.01
N VAL A 157 -22.02 1.19 23.08
CA VAL A 157 -22.40 0.20 22.06
C VAL A 157 -22.64 -1.15 22.76
N PRO A 158 -23.81 -1.79 22.56
CA PRO A 158 -24.11 -3.08 23.18
C PRO A 158 -23.09 -4.17 22.79
N ASP A 159 -22.74 -5.06 23.72
CA ASP A 159 -21.70 -6.08 23.49
C ASP A 159 -21.97 -6.97 22.29
N GLY A 160 -23.23 -7.38 22.07
CA GLY A 160 -23.62 -8.20 20.91
C GLY A 160 -23.45 -7.52 19.55
N LYS A 161 -23.31 -6.19 19.52
CA LYS A 161 -23.16 -5.37 18.30
C LYS A 161 -21.78 -4.73 18.18
N ARG A 162 -20.96 -4.81 19.22
CA ARG A 162 -19.64 -4.17 19.32
C ARG A 162 -18.66 -4.65 18.25
N VAL A 163 -18.63 -5.95 17.96
CA VAL A 163 -17.77 -6.51 16.90
C VAL A 163 -18.10 -5.90 15.54
N GLY A 164 -19.39 -5.86 15.20
CA GLY A 164 -19.86 -5.29 13.93
C GLY A 164 -19.55 -3.80 13.82
N HIS A 165 -19.82 -3.04 14.88
CA HIS A 165 -19.47 -1.62 14.95
C HIS A 165 -17.96 -1.39 14.75
N TYR A 166 -17.12 -2.17 15.44
CA TYR A 166 -15.67 -2.03 15.40
C TYR A 166 -15.11 -2.30 14.01
N ILE A 167 -15.44 -3.45 13.42
CA ILE A 167 -14.94 -3.86 12.09
C ILE A 167 -15.41 -2.86 11.02
N LEU A 168 -16.69 -2.51 11.02
CA LEU A 168 -17.23 -1.57 10.04
C LEU A 168 -16.61 -0.17 10.20
N SER A 169 -16.42 0.30 11.43
CA SER A 169 -15.75 1.59 11.69
C SER A 169 -14.33 1.59 11.14
N LEU A 170 -13.57 0.52 11.34
CA LEU A 170 -12.21 0.41 10.79
C LEU A 170 -12.21 0.48 9.25
N VAL A 171 -13.07 -0.31 8.60
CA VAL A 171 -13.14 -0.34 7.12
C VAL A 171 -13.53 1.03 6.56
N VAL A 172 -14.57 1.67 7.12
CA VAL A 172 -15.04 2.99 6.67
C VAL A 172 -13.99 4.06 6.96
N THR A 173 -13.31 4.01 8.11
CA THR A 173 -12.21 4.92 8.43
C THR A 173 -11.04 4.75 7.45
N ILE A 174 -10.62 3.52 7.12
CA ILE A 174 -9.55 3.28 6.13
C ILE A 174 -9.94 3.87 4.78
N ALA A 175 -11.17 3.62 4.29
CA ALA A 175 -11.65 4.19 3.04
C ALA A 175 -11.64 5.73 3.07
N ALA A 176 -12.10 6.34 4.16
CA ALA A 176 -12.08 7.80 4.32
C ALA A 176 -10.65 8.37 4.36
N MET A 177 -9.70 7.67 5.01
CA MET A 177 -8.30 8.10 5.07
C MET A 177 -7.61 7.98 3.71
N ILE A 178 -7.95 6.99 2.88
CA ILE A 178 -7.46 6.89 1.50
C ILE A 178 -7.92 8.11 0.68
N VAL A 179 -9.21 8.46 0.75
CA VAL A 179 -9.77 9.63 0.03
C VAL A 179 -9.12 10.94 0.51
N LEU A 180 -8.94 11.08 1.83
CA LEU A 180 -8.24 12.22 2.41
C LEU A 180 -6.79 12.31 1.90
N SER A 181 -6.07 11.19 1.87
CA SER A 181 -4.69 11.11 1.40
C SER A 181 -4.56 11.52 -0.08
N ILE A 182 -5.43 11.01 -0.96
CA ILE A 182 -5.45 11.38 -2.38
C ILE A 182 -5.67 12.88 -2.55
N THR A 183 -6.59 13.46 -1.77
CA THR A 183 -6.92 14.88 -1.83
C THR A 183 -5.75 15.75 -1.37
N VAL A 184 -5.12 15.40 -0.25
CA VAL A 184 -3.94 16.12 0.26
C VAL A 184 -2.78 16.04 -0.73
N ASN A 185 -2.52 14.87 -1.33
CA ASN A 185 -1.43 14.70 -2.28
C ASN A 185 -1.61 15.56 -3.55
N ARG A 186 -2.85 15.72 -4.04
CA ARG A 186 -3.15 16.63 -5.16
C ARG A 186 -2.94 18.10 -4.84
N MET A 187 -3.12 18.52 -3.59
CA MET A 187 -2.91 19.91 -3.16
C MET A 187 -1.43 20.25 -2.94
N MET A 188 -0.63 19.29 -2.48
CA MET A 188 0.77 19.52 -2.09
C MET A 188 1.79 19.23 -3.20
N GLY A 189 1.34 18.66 -4.33
CA GLY A 189 2.18 18.23 -5.45
C GLY A 189 3.09 17.04 -5.12
N PRO A 190 3.70 16.36 -6.12
CA PRO A 190 4.51 15.15 -5.97
C PRO A 190 5.80 15.28 -5.13
N SER A 191 6.07 16.45 -4.51
CA SER A 191 7.30 16.72 -3.77
C SER A 191 7.16 16.74 -2.24
N MET A 192 5.96 16.96 -1.66
CA MET A 192 5.81 17.17 -0.20
C MET A 192 4.99 16.16 0.65
N GLY A 193 4.25 15.21 0.08
CA GLY A 193 3.75 14.05 0.83
C GLY A 193 4.92 13.23 1.39
N GLY A 194 4.73 12.55 2.54
CA GLY A 194 5.67 11.50 2.97
C GLY A 194 5.84 10.42 1.90
N PRO A 195 6.57 9.33 2.14
CA PRO A 195 6.62 8.23 1.19
C PRO A 195 5.21 7.64 1.04
N SER A 196 4.43 8.18 0.11
CA SER A 196 3.30 7.50 -0.48
C SER A 196 3.86 6.28 -1.20
N PHE A 197 3.06 5.22 -1.26
CA PHE A 197 3.37 4.00 -2.02
C PHE A 197 3.87 4.32 -3.45
N GLU A 198 3.35 5.40 -4.03
CA GLU A 198 3.71 5.99 -5.32
C GLU A 198 5.09 6.69 -5.36
N ARG A 199 5.53 7.36 -4.28
CA ARG A 199 6.87 8.00 -4.22
C ARG A 199 8.00 7.08 -3.79
N LEU A 200 7.67 5.99 -3.12
CA LEU A 200 8.61 4.86 -2.97
C LEU A 200 8.95 4.26 -4.34
N SER A 201 7.99 4.29 -5.29
CA SER A 201 8.20 3.95 -6.69
C SER A 201 9.05 5.02 -7.41
N GLU A 202 8.69 6.30 -7.38
CA GLU A 202 9.45 7.36 -8.10
C GLU A 202 10.86 7.66 -7.55
N ARG A 203 11.09 7.61 -6.22
CA ARG A 203 12.43 7.87 -5.65
C ARG A 203 13.42 6.74 -5.95
N SER A 204 12.92 5.55 -6.27
CA SER A 204 13.74 4.46 -6.78
C SER A 204 14.23 4.72 -8.21
N MET A 205 13.46 5.47 -9.00
CA MET A 205 13.79 5.86 -10.37
C MET A 205 14.94 6.87 -10.43
N SER A 206 14.99 7.88 -9.53
CA SER A 206 16.01 8.95 -9.60
C SER A 206 17.38 8.61 -8.99
N MET A 207 17.46 7.61 -8.12
CA MET A 207 18.75 7.09 -7.62
C MET A 207 19.48 6.21 -8.66
N SER A 208 18.81 5.85 -9.77
CA SER A 208 19.40 5.04 -10.84
C SER A 208 20.35 5.82 -11.77
N GLU A 209 20.29 7.15 -11.80
CA GLU A 209 21.10 7.98 -12.72
C GLU A 209 22.47 8.40 -12.18
N ARG A 210 22.73 8.28 -10.86
CA ARG A 210 24.08 8.50 -10.29
C ARG A 210 24.83 7.19 -10.16
N SER A 211 25.26 6.66 -11.30
CA SER A 211 26.29 5.63 -11.37
C SER A 211 27.59 6.16 -10.77
N VAL A 212 27.85 5.87 -9.48
CA VAL A 212 29.18 5.95 -8.89
C VAL A 212 29.95 4.72 -9.36
N PRO A 213 31.02 4.86 -10.18
CA PRO A 213 31.78 3.71 -10.66
C PRO A 213 32.49 3.02 -9.49
N GLY A 214 32.22 1.73 -9.28
CA GLY A 214 33.00 0.89 -8.36
C GLY A 214 32.35 0.54 -7.01
N ALA A 215 31.10 0.88 -6.75
CA ALA A 215 30.39 0.33 -5.59
C ALA A 215 29.90 -1.12 -5.90
N PRO A 216 30.09 -2.10 -5.00
CA PRO A 216 29.59 -3.45 -5.21
C PRO A 216 28.07 -3.41 -5.35
N ALA A 217 27.56 -4.06 -6.40
CA ALA A 217 26.16 -4.07 -6.79
C ALA A 217 25.24 -4.45 -5.62
N ARG A 218 24.60 -3.44 -5.01
CA ARG A 218 23.39 -3.63 -4.21
C ARG A 218 22.18 -3.58 -5.15
N THR A 219 22.14 -4.54 -6.06
CA THR A 219 21.08 -4.74 -7.04
C THR A 219 20.33 -5.99 -6.60
N GLY A 220 19.08 -5.89 -6.16
CA GLY A 220 18.40 -7.12 -5.71
C GLY A 220 16.90 -7.08 -5.50
N MET A 221 16.32 -5.95 -5.06
CA MET A 221 14.87 -5.92 -4.76
C MET A 221 14.18 -4.67 -5.32
N VAL A 222 14.71 -3.50 -4.99
CA VAL A 222 14.14 -2.22 -5.41
C VAL A 222 14.24 -2.05 -6.93
N SER A 223 15.36 -2.45 -7.53
CA SER A 223 15.54 -2.39 -8.99
C SER A 223 14.66 -3.40 -9.76
N GLY A 224 14.36 -4.55 -9.15
CA GLY A 224 13.50 -5.58 -9.75
C GLY A 224 12.03 -5.15 -9.75
N LEU A 225 11.56 -4.65 -8.60
CA LEU A 225 10.20 -4.12 -8.47
C LEU A 225 9.97 -2.83 -9.28
N ALA A 226 10.96 -1.94 -9.34
CA ALA A 226 10.89 -0.74 -10.18
C ALA A 226 10.77 -1.10 -11.66
N ARG A 227 11.62 -2.02 -12.16
CA ARG A 227 11.54 -2.52 -13.53
C ARG A 227 10.19 -3.16 -13.84
N GLN A 228 9.63 -3.91 -12.88
CA GLN A 228 8.31 -4.51 -13.04
C GLN A 228 7.21 -3.44 -13.14
N GLY A 229 7.28 -2.39 -12.31
CA GLY A 229 6.38 -1.24 -12.37
C GLY A 229 6.47 -0.48 -13.70
N GLU A 230 7.67 -0.21 -14.19
CA GLU A 230 7.90 0.43 -15.49
C GLU A 230 7.34 -0.40 -16.65
N LEU A 231 7.54 -1.72 -16.64
CA LEU A 231 6.97 -2.63 -17.64
C LEU A 231 5.44 -2.60 -17.62
N MET A 232 4.83 -2.58 -16.44
CA MET A 232 3.37 -2.50 -16.29
C MET A 232 2.82 -1.15 -16.76
N GLN A 233 3.46 -0.04 -16.39
CA GLN A 233 3.07 1.28 -16.85
C GLN A 233 3.20 1.42 -18.38
N ALA A 234 4.33 0.98 -18.94
CA ALA A 234 4.53 1.00 -20.39
C ALA A 234 3.48 0.15 -21.12
N ALA A 235 3.03 -0.96 -20.51
CA ALA A 235 1.96 -1.79 -21.04
C ALA A 235 0.58 -1.11 -20.93
N GLU A 236 0.32 -0.33 -19.88
CA GLU A 236 -0.92 0.46 -19.73
C GLU A 236 -1.01 1.63 -20.71
N GLU A 237 0.13 2.23 -21.07
CA GLU A 237 0.20 3.33 -22.04
C GLU A 237 0.02 2.87 -23.50
N ASP A 238 0.16 1.58 -23.77
CA ASP A 238 -0.03 1.06 -25.12
C ASP A 238 -1.50 1.15 -25.53
N THR A 239 -1.71 1.82 -26.66
CA THR A 239 -2.98 1.82 -27.36
C THR A 239 -2.82 1.09 -28.68
N PHE A 240 -3.88 0.41 -29.11
CA PHE A 240 -3.93 -0.28 -30.38
C PHE A 240 -5.32 -0.13 -30.98
N ASP A 241 -5.38 0.31 -32.23
CA ASP A 241 -6.62 0.41 -32.99
C ASP A 241 -6.77 -0.85 -33.87
N PRO A 242 -7.70 -1.77 -33.53
CA PRO A 242 -7.90 -2.97 -34.31
C PRO A 242 -8.36 -2.65 -35.74
N PRO A 243 -8.04 -3.51 -36.73
CA PRO A 243 -8.56 -3.36 -38.07
C PRO A 243 -10.10 -3.41 -38.05
N SER A 244 -10.75 -2.59 -38.87
CA SER A 244 -12.22 -2.45 -38.90
C SER A 244 -12.99 -3.74 -39.20
N ASN A 245 -12.33 -4.71 -39.85
CA ASN A 245 -12.88 -6.03 -40.14
C ASN A 245 -12.65 -7.05 -39.00
N GLY A 246 -11.88 -6.70 -37.96
CA GLY A 246 -11.51 -7.54 -36.83
C GLY A 246 -10.67 -8.78 -37.20
N ARG A 247 -10.14 -8.85 -38.43
CA ARG A 247 -9.41 -10.01 -38.94
C ARG A 247 -7.94 -9.94 -38.55
N LEU A 248 -7.45 -11.03 -37.99
CA LEU A 248 -6.04 -11.24 -37.71
C LEU A 248 -5.26 -11.39 -39.02
N SER A 249 -4.02 -10.90 -38.99
CA SER A 249 -3.05 -11.18 -40.03
C SER A 249 -2.15 -12.35 -39.65
N ASN A 250 -1.59 -13.02 -40.67
CA ASN A 250 -0.56 -14.03 -40.49
C ASN A 250 0.67 -13.49 -39.73
N GLY A 251 1.00 -12.21 -39.89
CA GLY A 251 2.12 -11.56 -39.18
C GLY A 251 1.87 -11.47 -37.68
N GLN A 252 0.68 -11.01 -37.30
CA GLN A 252 0.25 -10.88 -35.90
C GLN A 252 0.23 -12.23 -35.17
N VAL A 253 -0.28 -13.27 -35.82
CA VAL A 253 -0.32 -14.61 -35.24
C VAL A 253 1.10 -15.18 -35.03
N ARG A 254 1.99 -15.01 -36.02
CA ARG A 254 3.40 -15.44 -35.88
C ARG A 254 4.16 -14.68 -34.80
N GLU A 255 3.93 -13.38 -34.67
CA GLU A 255 4.57 -12.59 -33.62
C GLU A 255 4.07 -13.01 -32.24
N PHE A 256 2.75 -13.22 -32.09
CA PHE A 256 2.17 -13.75 -30.86
C PHE A 256 2.81 -15.09 -30.47
N ILE A 257 2.92 -16.03 -31.40
CA ILE A 257 3.57 -17.34 -31.16
C ILE A 257 5.02 -17.16 -30.69
N ARG A 258 5.79 -16.30 -31.37
CA ARG A 258 7.19 -16.01 -31.02
C ARG A 258 7.30 -15.46 -29.60
N VAL A 259 6.44 -14.50 -29.24
CA VAL A 259 6.39 -13.93 -27.89
C VAL A 259 6.10 -15.03 -26.87
N MET A 260 5.08 -15.84 -27.10
CA MET A 260 4.67 -16.90 -26.17
C MET A 260 5.75 -17.98 -25.97
N GLN A 261 6.45 -18.37 -27.03
CA GLN A 261 7.58 -19.31 -26.96
C GLN A 261 8.73 -18.74 -26.11
N ARG A 262 9.11 -17.47 -26.33
CA ARG A 262 10.15 -16.80 -25.53
C ARG A 262 9.74 -16.58 -24.08
N THR A 263 8.47 -16.30 -23.83
CA THR A 263 7.93 -16.18 -22.46
C THR A 263 8.05 -17.50 -21.71
N GLU A 264 7.77 -18.62 -22.37
CA GLU A 264 7.92 -19.94 -21.78
C GLU A 264 9.38 -20.27 -21.47
N GLU A 265 10.32 -20.01 -22.39
CA GLU A 265 11.76 -20.16 -22.14
C GLU A 265 12.21 -19.32 -20.94
N LEU A 266 11.78 -18.06 -20.86
CA LEU A 266 12.10 -17.16 -19.75
C LEU A 266 11.52 -17.64 -18.42
N GLN A 267 10.28 -18.13 -18.42
CA GLN A 267 9.66 -18.70 -17.22
C GLN A 267 10.37 -19.97 -16.76
N GLN A 268 10.78 -20.84 -17.69
CA GLN A 268 11.55 -22.05 -17.38
C GLN A 268 12.92 -21.72 -16.78
N ASP A 269 13.65 -20.74 -17.33
CA ASP A 269 14.93 -20.30 -16.77
C ASP A 269 14.76 -19.71 -15.36
N LYS A 270 13.77 -18.83 -15.16
CA LYS A 270 13.43 -18.28 -13.83
C LYS A 270 13.04 -19.40 -12.84
N MET A 271 12.23 -20.38 -13.25
CA MET A 271 11.85 -21.52 -12.39
C MET A 271 13.03 -22.43 -12.06
N ALA A 272 13.96 -22.67 -12.99
CA ALA A 272 15.15 -23.46 -12.74
C ALA A 272 16.05 -22.81 -11.68
N ARG A 273 16.22 -21.48 -11.74
CA ARG A 273 16.95 -20.70 -10.72
C ARG A 273 16.27 -20.73 -9.35
N LEU A 274 14.95 -20.60 -9.32
CA LEU A 274 14.17 -20.74 -8.09
C LEU A 274 14.34 -22.11 -7.44
N LYS A 275 14.39 -23.16 -8.26
CA LYS A 275 14.62 -24.53 -7.80
C LYS A 275 16.02 -24.69 -7.20
N GLU A 276 17.05 -24.17 -7.87
CA GLU A 276 18.42 -24.16 -7.35
C GLU A 276 18.51 -23.39 -6.02
N LEU A 277 17.84 -22.25 -5.91
CA LEU A 277 17.76 -21.47 -4.67
C LEU A 277 17.05 -22.24 -3.55
N SER A 278 15.98 -22.99 -3.86
CA SER A 278 15.28 -23.81 -2.86
C SER A 278 16.10 -25.00 -2.40
N GLU A 279 16.79 -25.70 -3.31
CA GLU A 279 17.65 -26.85 -2.99
C GLU A 279 18.83 -26.42 -2.10
N LYS A 280 19.38 -25.22 -2.37
CA LYS A 280 20.45 -24.63 -1.54
C LYS A 280 19.94 -24.26 -0.14
N ALA A 281 18.74 -23.67 -0.03
CA ALA A 281 18.15 -23.28 1.25
C ALA A 281 17.77 -24.48 2.14
N GLU A 282 17.47 -25.64 1.56
CA GLU A 282 17.21 -26.88 2.31
C GLU A 282 18.49 -27.54 2.85
N SER A 283 19.66 -27.20 2.31
CA SER A 283 20.95 -27.81 2.67
C SER A 283 21.69 -27.13 3.84
N ASP A 284 21.31 -25.90 4.20
CA ASP A 284 21.92 -25.11 5.29
C ASP A 284 21.03 -25.14 6.55
N GLU A 285 21.56 -25.65 7.68
CA GLU A 285 20.82 -25.75 8.97
C GLU A 285 20.69 -24.40 9.71
N GLU A 286 21.40 -23.35 9.29
CA GLU A 286 21.33 -22.01 9.88
C GLU A 286 21.07 -20.92 8.81
N ILE A 287 19.97 -20.18 8.94
CA ILE A 287 19.60 -19.10 8.03
C ILE A 287 20.56 -17.91 8.22
N SER A 288 21.48 -17.71 7.28
CA SER A 288 22.41 -16.56 7.28
C SER A 288 21.78 -15.30 6.65
N LEU A 289 22.42 -14.13 6.85
CA LEU A 289 22.01 -12.88 6.20
C LEU A 289 22.11 -12.94 4.67
N SER A 290 23.00 -13.77 4.11
CA SER A 290 23.06 -14.05 2.68
C SER A 290 21.87 -14.89 2.20
N ASP A 291 21.43 -15.85 3.00
CA ASP A 291 20.31 -16.75 2.63
C ASP A 291 18.99 -16.00 2.64
N PHE A 292 18.82 -15.04 3.55
CA PHE A 292 17.70 -14.09 3.49
C PHE A 292 17.71 -13.28 2.19
N GLY A 293 18.87 -12.78 1.76
CA GLY A 293 19.01 -12.06 0.48
C GLY A 293 18.65 -12.93 -0.73
N SER A 294 19.12 -14.18 -0.75
CA SER A 294 18.80 -15.17 -1.79
C SER A 294 17.31 -15.53 -1.82
N MET A 295 16.68 -15.71 -0.66
CA MET A 295 15.25 -15.97 -0.54
C MET A 295 14.41 -14.79 -1.06
N MET A 296 14.80 -13.55 -0.71
CA MET A 296 14.12 -12.34 -1.19
C MET A 296 14.31 -12.11 -2.70
N SER A 297 15.48 -12.47 -3.25
CA SER A 297 15.71 -12.48 -4.71
C SER A 297 14.77 -13.46 -5.40
N GLY A 298 14.60 -14.67 -4.85
CA GLY A 298 13.64 -15.66 -5.34
C GLY A 298 12.19 -15.16 -5.30
N MET A 299 11.79 -14.45 -4.23
CA MET A 299 10.46 -13.82 -4.18
C MET A 299 10.24 -12.76 -5.28
N THR A 300 11.28 -12.00 -5.63
CA THR A 300 11.23 -10.99 -6.69
C THR A 300 11.16 -11.65 -8.07
N GLU A 301 11.93 -12.71 -8.30
CA GLU A 301 11.86 -13.52 -9.52
C GLU A 301 10.48 -14.18 -9.69
N MET A 302 9.88 -14.67 -8.61
CA MET A 302 8.50 -15.19 -8.62
C MET A 302 7.47 -14.12 -9.00
N ALA A 303 7.56 -12.92 -8.43
CA ALA A 303 6.69 -11.81 -8.82
C ALA A 303 6.86 -11.48 -10.31
N GLY A 304 8.09 -11.52 -10.82
CA GLY A 304 8.43 -11.32 -12.23
C GLY A 304 7.94 -12.41 -13.19
N LEU A 305 7.55 -13.60 -12.71
CA LEU A 305 6.97 -14.65 -13.56
C LEU A 305 5.63 -14.22 -14.17
N GLN A 306 4.85 -13.45 -13.42
CA GLN A 306 3.53 -12.94 -13.85
C GLN A 306 3.65 -11.89 -14.95
N THR A 307 4.78 -11.15 -15.01
CA THR A 307 5.03 -10.10 -15.99
C THR A 307 6.00 -10.52 -17.10
N SER A 308 6.43 -11.78 -17.14
CA SER A 308 7.36 -12.29 -18.18
C SER A 308 6.84 -12.08 -19.60
N GLU A 309 5.52 -12.12 -19.80
CA GLU A 309 4.94 -11.89 -21.12
C GLU A 309 5.07 -10.43 -21.56
N ILE A 310 4.76 -9.49 -20.65
CA ILE A 310 4.94 -8.05 -20.86
C ILE A 310 6.41 -7.73 -21.14
N GLU A 311 7.31 -8.34 -20.37
CA GLU A 311 8.77 -8.19 -20.53
C GLU A 311 9.24 -8.60 -21.94
N ILE A 312 8.76 -9.72 -22.46
CA ILE A 312 9.10 -10.18 -23.81
C ILE A 312 8.50 -9.27 -24.89
N VAL A 313 7.24 -8.86 -24.75
CA VAL A 313 6.59 -7.96 -25.72
C VAL A 313 7.36 -6.63 -25.79
N LYS A 314 7.66 -6.03 -24.64
CA LYS A 314 8.34 -4.74 -24.55
C LYS A 314 9.81 -4.82 -24.97
N SER A 315 10.54 -5.87 -24.60
CA SER A 315 11.94 -6.03 -25.02
C SER A 315 12.08 -6.26 -26.52
N ALA A 316 11.07 -6.81 -27.19
CA ALA A 316 11.01 -6.93 -28.65
C ALA A 316 10.56 -5.63 -29.36
N GLY A 317 10.24 -4.56 -28.61
CA GLY A 317 9.68 -3.33 -29.15
C GLY A 317 8.22 -3.46 -29.62
N GLY A 318 7.51 -4.49 -29.15
CA GLY A 318 6.12 -4.77 -29.49
C GLY A 318 5.11 -3.97 -28.66
N ASN A 319 3.87 -3.94 -29.15
CA ASN A 319 2.74 -3.28 -28.49
C ASN A 319 1.91 -4.29 -27.70
N TRP A 320 1.76 -4.05 -26.40
CA TRP A 320 1.02 -4.88 -25.45
C TRP A 320 -0.48 -4.90 -25.73
N ALA A 321 -1.09 -3.78 -26.12
CA ALA A 321 -2.49 -3.73 -26.47
C ALA A 321 -2.81 -4.54 -27.74
N GLU A 322 -1.92 -4.50 -28.74
CA GLU A 322 -2.00 -5.37 -29.92
C GLU A 322 -1.88 -6.84 -29.53
N HIS A 323 -0.90 -7.17 -28.70
CA HIS A 323 -0.67 -8.53 -28.23
C HIS A 323 -1.88 -9.12 -27.48
N GLN A 324 -2.48 -8.33 -26.58
CA GLN A 324 -3.72 -8.70 -25.88
C GLN A 324 -4.89 -8.86 -26.83
N TRP A 325 -5.04 -7.97 -27.80
CA TRP A 325 -6.10 -8.06 -28.81
C TRP A 325 -5.95 -9.32 -29.68
N VAL A 326 -4.73 -9.67 -30.10
CA VAL A 326 -4.45 -10.90 -30.86
C VAL A 326 -4.82 -12.13 -30.05
N ARG A 327 -4.40 -12.18 -28.78
CA ARG A 327 -4.76 -13.26 -27.85
C ARG A 327 -6.26 -13.46 -27.75
N GLU A 328 -7.01 -12.39 -27.48
CA GLU A 328 -8.46 -12.47 -27.30
C GLU A 328 -9.18 -12.83 -28.60
N SER A 329 -8.69 -12.34 -29.73
CA SER A 329 -9.21 -12.67 -31.06
C SER A 329 -9.00 -14.16 -31.41
N LEU A 330 -7.84 -14.72 -31.09
CA LEU A 330 -7.54 -16.15 -31.25
C LEU A 330 -8.38 -17.01 -30.30
N ARG A 331 -8.57 -16.58 -29.06
CA ARG A 331 -9.41 -17.27 -28.07
C ARG A 331 -10.88 -17.28 -28.48
N THR A 332 -11.39 -16.13 -28.90
CA THR A 332 -12.75 -15.99 -29.42
C THR A 332 -12.94 -16.87 -30.66
N ALA A 333 -11.97 -16.89 -31.56
CA ALA A 333 -11.99 -17.74 -32.75
C ALA A 333 -12.03 -19.23 -32.40
N TRP A 334 -11.21 -19.67 -31.45
CA TRP A 334 -11.19 -21.06 -30.99
C TRP A 334 -12.51 -21.49 -30.32
N LEU A 335 -13.11 -20.62 -29.50
CA LEU A 335 -14.37 -20.88 -28.81
C LEU A 335 -15.58 -20.87 -29.74
N GLN A 336 -15.68 -19.86 -30.60
CA GLN A 336 -16.89 -19.57 -31.37
C GLN A 336 -16.83 -20.12 -32.81
N LYS A 337 -15.65 -20.50 -33.29
CA LYS A 337 -15.39 -21.16 -34.58
C LYS A 337 -15.92 -20.39 -35.78
N ASP A 338 -17.17 -20.60 -36.18
CA ASP A 338 -17.75 -20.11 -37.44
C ASP A 338 -18.95 -19.16 -37.26
N ILE A 339 -19.15 -18.60 -36.06
CA ILE A 339 -20.30 -17.73 -35.76
C ILE A 339 -20.46 -16.51 -36.68
N ASN A 340 -19.37 -15.97 -37.23
CA ASN A 340 -19.37 -14.90 -38.23
C ASN A 340 -18.11 -14.94 -39.10
N ASP A 341 -18.09 -14.17 -40.19
CA ASP A 341 -16.99 -14.17 -41.18
C ASP A 341 -15.62 -13.77 -40.59
N THR A 342 -15.61 -12.93 -39.56
CA THR A 342 -14.37 -12.51 -38.89
C THR A 342 -13.82 -13.61 -37.99
N VAL A 343 -14.67 -14.19 -37.14
CA VAL A 343 -14.32 -15.31 -36.25
C VAL A 343 -13.89 -16.52 -37.07
N LYS A 344 -14.61 -16.82 -38.17
CA LYS A 344 -14.26 -17.90 -39.10
C LYS A 344 -12.90 -17.71 -39.74
N HIS A 345 -12.57 -16.48 -40.18
CA HIS A 345 -11.25 -16.15 -40.71
C HIS A 345 -10.15 -16.33 -39.66
N ASN A 346 -10.37 -15.80 -38.45
CA ASN A 346 -9.42 -15.92 -37.34
C ASN A 346 -9.25 -17.38 -36.90
N PHE A 347 -10.31 -18.20 -36.97
CA PHE A 347 -10.26 -19.61 -36.64
C PHE A 347 -9.48 -20.41 -37.69
N ALA A 348 -9.62 -20.08 -38.97
CA ALA A 348 -8.78 -20.68 -40.02
C ALA A 348 -7.28 -20.37 -39.80
N LEU A 349 -6.95 -19.16 -39.35
CA LEU A 349 -5.58 -18.81 -38.95
C LEU A 349 -5.12 -19.58 -37.71
N TYR A 350 -5.99 -19.75 -36.71
CA TYR A 350 -5.69 -20.60 -35.57
C TYR A 350 -5.37 -22.04 -36.00
N GLN A 351 -6.20 -22.63 -36.87
CA GLN A 351 -6.00 -24.00 -37.38
C GLN A 351 -4.69 -24.15 -38.14
N GLN A 352 -4.27 -23.13 -38.89
CA GLN A 352 -2.98 -23.13 -39.57
C GLN A 352 -1.79 -23.22 -38.61
N TYR A 353 -1.92 -22.67 -37.39
CA TYR A 353 -0.88 -22.63 -36.36
C TYR A 353 -1.27 -23.44 -35.11
N GLU A 354 -2.14 -24.44 -35.26
CA GLU A 354 -2.76 -25.14 -34.13
C GLU A 354 -1.72 -25.80 -33.22
N GLU A 355 -0.70 -26.44 -33.78
CA GLU A 355 0.37 -27.10 -33.03
C GLU A 355 1.10 -26.13 -32.07
N GLU A 356 1.31 -24.89 -32.50
CA GLU A 356 2.03 -23.88 -31.73
C GLU A 356 1.10 -23.13 -30.75
N LEU A 357 -0.16 -22.93 -31.13
CA LEU A 357 -1.14 -22.14 -30.37
C LEU A 357 -1.94 -22.96 -29.35
N ALA A 358 -2.09 -24.27 -29.53
CA ALA A 358 -2.93 -25.10 -28.67
C ALA A 358 -2.59 -24.95 -27.19
N LYS A 359 -1.30 -24.93 -26.84
CA LYS A 359 -0.84 -24.79 -25.45
C LYS A 359 -1.14 -23.43 -24.81
N TYR A 360 -1.38 -22.39 -25.61
CA TYR A 360 -1.57 -21.00 -25.13
C TYR A 360 -3.02 -20.54 -25.18
N ILE A 361 -3.83 -21.11 -26.08
CA ILE A 361 -5.20 -20.64 -26.36
C ILE A 361 -6.26 -21.67 -25.93
N ALA A 362 -5.97 -22.98 -25.99
CA ALA A 362 -6.95 -24.05 -25.75
C ALA A 362 -6.98 -24.57 -24.30
N ARG A 363 -6.50 -23.77 -23.34
CA ARG A 363 -6.47 -24.10 -21.90
C ARG A 363 -7.56 -23.37 -21.10
#